data_AF-A0AAW2J3A4-F1
#
_entry.id   AF-A0AAW2J3A4-F1
#
_cell.length_a   1.000
_cell.length_b   1.000
_cell.length_c   1.000
_cell.angle_alpha   90.00
_cell.angle_beta   90.00
_cell.angle_gamma   90.00
#
_symmetry.space_group_name_H-M   'P 1'
#
loop_
_entity.id
_entity.type
_entity.pdbx_description
1 polymer ?
#
loop_
_entity_poly.entity_id
_entity_poly.type
_entity_poly.pdbx_seq_one_letter_code
_entity_poly.pdbx_strand_id
1 'polypeptide(L)'
;MGNLSKSFKEVQSVLDHNRRLIQQVNDNHRSKIPSNLAKNVDLIREINSNISKVIGLYSNLSTNFSSIVQQRRAVSDKVVKNVES
;
A
#
# COMPACT_ATOMS: atom_id res chain seq x y z
N MET A 1 14.74 -5.79 8.95
CA MET A 1 13.42 -5.27 9.36
C MET A 1 13.09 -3.87 8.82
N GLY A 2 14.07 -3.01 8.49
CA GLY A 2 13.81 -1.63 8.02
C GLY A 2 13.08 -1.49 6.67
N ASN A 3 13.13 -2.49 5.79
CA ASN A 3 12.46 -2.44 4.48
C ASN A 3 10.92 -2.50 4.60
N LEU A 4 10.38 -3.42 5.41
CA LEU A 4 8.93 -3.56 5.58
C LEU A 4 8.28 -2.33 6.21
N SER A 5 8.90 -1.78 7.27
CA SER A 5 8.36 -0.58 7.94
C SER A 5 8.28 0.62 6.99
N LYS A 6 9.26 0.78 6.10
CA LYS A 6 9.24 1.82 5.06
C LYS A 6 8.09 1.60 4.08
N SER A 7 7.89 0.38 3.59
CA SER A 7 6.80 0.04 2.67
C SER A 7 5.43 0.29 3.28
N PHE A 8 5.23 -0.05 4.56
CA PHE A 8 3.98 0.25 5.27
C PHE A 8 3.72 1.75 5.38
N LYS A 9 4.72 2.54 5.75
CA LYS A 9 4.60 4.01 5.82
C LYS A 9 4.25 4.62 4.45
N GLU A 10 4.81 4.07 3.38
CA GLU A 10 4.48 4.53 2.03
C GLU A 10 3.03 4.22 1.64
N VAL A 11 2.56 3.00 1.91
CA VAL A 11 1.13 2.65 1.71
C VAL A 11 0.23 3.58 2.52
N GLN A 12 0.53 3.81 3.80
CA GLN A 12 -0.23 4.71 4.65
C GLN A 12 -0.30 6.12 4.07
N SER A 13 0.84 6.66 3.62
CA SER A 13 0.90 8.00 3.02
C SER A 13 0.01 8.13 1.78
N VAL A 14 -0.03 7.11 0.92
CA VAL A 14 -0.89 7.08 -0.27
C VAL A 14 -2.37 6.99 0.11
N LEU A 15 -2.72 6.18 1.11
CA LEU A 15 -4.10 6.05 1.58
C LEU A 15 -4.60 7.33 2.29
N ASP A 16 -3.74 7.99 3.06
CA ASP A 16 -4.04 9.29 3.67
C ASP A 16 -4.29 10.37 2.61
N HIS A 17 -3.57 10.29 1.50
CA HIS A 17 -3.80 11.16 0.36
C HIS A 17 -5.17 10.89 -0.29
N ASN A 18 -5.51 9.62 -0.54
CA ASN A 18 -6.84 9.24 -1.03
C ASN A 18 -7.97 9.72 -0.12
N ARG A 19 -7.78 9.66 1.21
CA ARG A 19 -8.74 10.19 2.18
C ARG A 19 -9.02 11.68 1.95
N ARG A 20 -7.99 12.49 1.67
CA ARG A 20 -8.16 13.92 1.39
C ARG A 20 -8.86 14.17 0.05
N LEU A 21 -8.50 13.43 -1.00
CA LEU A 21 -9.14 13.53 -2.31
C LEU A 21 -10.64 13.17 -2.23
N ILE A 22 -10.99 12.12 -1.49
CA ILE A 22 -12.39 11.72 -1.27
C ILE A 22 -13.17 12.82 -0.56
N GLN A 23 -12.57 13.50 0.43
CA GLN A 23 -13.24 14.64 1.06
C GLN A 23 -13.48 15.78 0.07
N GLN A 24 -12.50 16.09 -0.78
CA GLN A 24 -12.69 17.10 -1.82
C GLN A 24 -13.77 16.71 -2.84
N VAL A 25 -13.85 15.44 -3.23
CA VAL A 25 -14.93 14.91 -4.09
C VAL A 25 -16.30 15.13 -3.43
N ASN A 26 -16.40 14.85 -2.13
CA ASN A 26 -17.62 15.06 -1.35
C ASN A 26 -18.00 16.54 -1.27
N ASP A 27 -17.04 17.44 -1.02
CA ASP A 27 -17.27 18.88 -0.93
C ASP A 27 -17.74 19.44 -2.27
N ASN A 28 -17.09 19.04 -3.37
CA ASN A 28 -17.50 19.38 -4.72
C ASN A 28 -18.94 18.90 -5.00
N HIS A 29 -19.30 17.68 -4.58
CA HIS A 29 -20.65 17.15 -4.75
C HIS A 29 -21.69 17.94 -3.94
N ARG A 30 -21.40 18.26 -2.68
CA ARG A 30 -22.28 19.07 -1.81
C ARG A 30 -22.48 20.48 -2.34
N SER A 31 -21.46 21.08 -2.97
CA SER A 31 -21.56 22.42 -3.55
C SER A 31 -22.56 22.53 -4.69
N LYS A 32 -22.84 21.42 -5.39
CA LYS A 32 -23.68 21.34 -6.61
C LYS A 32 -23.25 22.29 -7.74
N ILE A 33 -22.02 22.83 -7.69
CA ILE A 33 -21.47 23.69 -8.73
C ILE A 33 -20.98 22.79 -9.88
N PRO A 34 -21.49 22.94 -11.12
CA PRO A 34 -21.13 22.06 -12.24
C PRO A 34 -19.63 21.98 -12.52
N SER A 35 -18.90 23.10 -12.41
CA SER A 35 -17.45 23.13 -12.60
C SER A 35 -16.69 22.34 -11.53
N ASN A 36 -17.21 22.24 -10.30
CA ASN A 36 -16.62 21.44 -9.24
C ASN A 36 -16.91 19.95 -9.45
N LEU A 37 -18.11 19.61 -9.92
CA LEU A 37 -18.44 18.23 -10.29
C LEU A 37 -17.55 17.72 -11.42
N ALA A 38 -17.22 18.57 -12.41
CA ALA A 38 -16.28 18.19 -13.46
C ALA A 38 -14.89 17.84 -12.91
N LYS A 39 -14.41 18.57 -11.89
CA LYS A 39 -13.13 18.27 -11.21
C LYS A 39 -13.13 16.93 -10.47
N ASN A 40 -14.29 16.41 -10.07
CA ASN A 40 -14.37 15.10 -9.41
C ASN A 40 -13.85 13.97 -10.31
N VAL A 41 -13.95 14.11 -11.63
CA VAL A 41 -13.44 13.09 -12.56
C VAL A 41 -11.92 12.95 -12.40
N ASP A 42 -11.19 14.06 -12.32
CA ASP A 42 -9.74 14.03 -12.17
C ASP A 42 -9.31 13.57 -10.79
N LEU A 43 -10.02 14.01 -9.73
CA LEU A 43 -9.78 13.53 -8.36
C LEU A 43 -10.00 12.01 -8.25
N ILE A 44 -11.03 11.46 -8.88
CA ILE A 44 -11.31 10.01 -8.90
C ILE A 44 -10.24 9.26 -9.70
N ARG A 45 -9.76 9.81 -10.82
CA ARG A 45 -8.62 9.23 -11.57
C ARG A 45 -7.36 9.16 -10.70
N GLU A 46 -7.09 10.21 -9.92
CA GLU A 46 -5.96 10.23 -9.00
C GLU A 46 -6.12 9.19 -7.88
N ILE A 47 -7.33 9.07 -7.29
CA ILE A 47 -7.64 8.00 -6.32
C ILE A 47 -7.35 6.62 -6.92
N ASN A 48 -7.80 6.36 -8.15
CA ASN A 48 -7.58 5.08 -8.83
C ASN A 48 -6.10 4.81 -9.07
N SER A 49 -5.33 5.81 -9.53
CA SER A 49 -3.88 5.70 -9.69
C SER A 49 -3.18 5.35 -8.38
N ASN A 50 -3.59 6.00 -7.29
CA ASN A 50 -3.08 5.72 -5.95
C ASN A 50 -3.42 4.30 -5.48
N ILE A 51 -4.61 3.78 -5.79
CA ILE A 51 -4.95 2.37 -5.50
C ILE A 51 -4.06 1.41 -6.31
N SER A 52 -3.81 1.67 -7.59
CA SER A 52 -2.86 0.88 -8.37
C SER A 52 -1.46 0.90 -7.76
N LYS A 53 -1.00 2.05 -7.26
CA LYS A 53 0.28 2.15 -6.53
C LYS A 53 0.27 1.30 -5.26
N VAL A 54 -0.81 1.37 -4.47
CA VAL A 54 -0.97 0.59 -3.23
C VAL A 54 -0.90 -0.92 -3.52
N ILE A 55 -1.57 -1.39 -4.58
CA ILE A 55 -1.50 -2.80 -5.00
C ILE A 55 -0.05 -3.22 -5.28
N GLY A 56 0.72 -2.41 -6.01
CA GLY A 56 2.14 -2.67 -6.29
C GLY A 56 2.99 -2.72 -5.02
N LEU A 57 2.78 -1.78 -4.09
CA LEU A 57 3.47 -1.75 -2.80
C LEU A 57 3.16 -3.00 -1.96
N TYR A 58 1.90 -3.45 -1.94
CA TYR A 58 1.50 -4.67 -1.24
C TYR A 58 2.08 -5.93 -1.88
N SER A 59 2.16 -6.01 -3.20
CA SER A 59 2.82 -7.13 -3.89
C SER A 59 4.29 -7.24 -3.49
N ASN A 60 5.02 -6.12 -3.51
CA ASN A 60 6.42 -6.07 -3.07
C ASN A 60 6.56 -6.45 -1.59
N LEU A 61 5.66 -5.95 -0.74
CA LEU A 61 5.66 -6.27 0.68
C LEU A 61 5.43 -7.78 0.92
N SER A 62 4.46 -8.37 0.24
CA SER A 62 4.14 -9.80 0.35
C SER A 62 5.32 -10.68 -0.06
N THR A 63 5.97 -10.37 -1.19
CA THR A 63 7.16 -11.08 -1.65
C THR A 63 8.32 -10.95 -0.66
N ASN A 64 8.61 -9.74 -0.19
CA ASN A 64 9.67 -9.52 0.80
C ASN A 64 9.41 -10.26 2.12
N PHE A 65 8.16 -10.23 2.61
CA PHE A 65 7.79 -10.94 3.83
C PHE A 65 7.94 -12.46 3.66
N SER A 66 7.44 -13.01 2.54
CA SER A 66 7.53 -14.44 2.23
C SER A 66 8.98 -14.91 2.16
N SER A 67 9.87 -14.14 1.53
CA SER A 67 11.30 -14.42 1.48
C SER A 67 11.94 -14.46 2.87
N ILE A 68 11.64 -13.49 3.73
CA ILE A 68 12.16 -13.47 5.12
C ILE A 68 11.71 -14.71 5.90
N VAL A 69 10.44 -15.10 5.77
CA VAL A 69 9.90 -16.29 6.46
C VAL A 69 10.58 -17.57 5.95
N GLN A 70 10.73 -17.71 4.63
CA GLN A 70 11.41 -18.86 4.02
C GLN A 70 12.87 -18.95 4.44
N GLN A 71 13.60 -17.84 4.46
CA GLN A 71 14.99 -17.79 4.90
C GLN A 71 15.13 -18.23 6.36
N ARG A 72 14.24 -17.77 7.25
CA ARG A 72 14.25 -18.18 8.66
C ARG A 72 13.99 -19.67 8.85
N ARG A 73 13.06 -20.24 8.08
CA ARG A 73 12.80 -21.69 8.09
C ARG A 73 14.03 -22.48 7.65
N ALA A 74 14.64 -22.10 6.54
CA ALA A 74 15.85 -22.76 6.04
C ALA A 74 17.02 -22.71 7.03
N VAL A 75 17.17 -21.61 7.79
CA VAL A 75 18.17 -21.53 8.88
C VAL A 75 17.81 -22.48 10.02
N SER A 76 16.55 -22.51 10.46
CA SER A 76 16.09 -23.42 11.52
C SER A 76 16.32 -24.88 11.14
N ASP A 77 15.98 -25.28 9.92
CA ASP A 77 16.14 -26.66 9.44
C ASP A 77 17.61 -27.08 9.37
N LYS A 78 18.51 -26.15 9.01
CA LYS A 78 19.97 -26.39 9.04
C LYS A 78 20.50 -26.56 10.46
N VAL A 79 20.01 -25.76 11.40
CA VAL A 79 20.40 -25.87 12.82
C VAL A 79 19.97 -27.21 13.39
N VAL A 80 18.73 -27.65 13.14
CA VAL A 80 18.22 -28.94 13.61
C VAL A 80 19.08 -30.10 13.08
N LYS A 81 19.36 -30.13 11.77
CA LYS A 81 20.19 -31.18 11.16
C LYS A 81 21.62 -31.25 11.72
N ASN A 82 22.19 -30.11 12.08
CA ASN A 82 23.53 -30.04 12.69
C ASN A 82 23.58 -30.48 14.16
N VAL A 83 22.44 -30.50 14.87
CA VAL A 83 22.35 -30.98 16.26
C VAL A 83 22.07 -32.48 16.33
N GLU A 84 21.40 -33.02 15.31
CA GLU A 84 21.08 -34.45 15.20
C GLU A 84 22.20 -35.29 14.54
N SER A 85 23.29 -34.65 14.10
CA SER A 85 24.49 -35.31 13.53
C SER A 85 25.65 -35.29 14.53
#